data_AF-A0ABD0S991-F1
#
_entry.id   AF-A0ABD0S991-F1
#
_cell.length_a   1.000
_cell.length_b   1.000
_cell.length_c   1.000
_cell.angle_alpha   90.00
_cell.angle_beta   90.00
_cell.angle_gamma   90.00
#
_symmetry.space_group_name_H-M   'P 1'
#
loop_
_entity.id
_entity.type
_entity.pdbx_description
1 polymer ?
#
loop_
_entity_poly.entity_id
_entity_poly.type
_entity_poly.pdbx_seq_one_letter_code
_entity_poly.pdbx_strand_id
1 'polypeptide(L)'
;MALYGAPVWYGALSGDNALLLRRAQRVLAVRVIRGYRTVSAEAALALAGSMPWDLDALVLAAVYKWRGDQRSQGQRPAPREVEAERLRIEEDAVARWRERLVNSTAGRRTTGAIAPTLSEWVRRQHGRLTFRATQVLSDHGCFGAYLAMIGREPTAECHHCHRCDRDTAQHTLASCLGCWWII
;
A
#
# COMPACT_ATOMS: atom_id res chain seq x y z
N MET A 1 14.56 8.11 7.68
CA MET A 1 15.15 7.86 9.01
C MET A 1 14.70 6.54 9.65
N ALA A 2 13.47 6.05 9.45
CA ALA A 2 12.98 4.83 10.14
C ALA A 2 13.78 3.54 9.88
N LEU A 3 14.37 3.40 8.69
CA LEU A 3 15.12 2.19 8.29
C LEU A 3 16.65 2.32 8.49
N TYR A 4 17.10 3.41 9.11
CA TYR A 4 18.52 3.54 9.42
C TYR A 4 18.95 2.44 10.40
N GLY A 5 20.08 1.80 10.10
CA GLY A 5 20.58 0.69 10.91
C GLY A 5 19.76 -0.60 10.81
N ALA A 6 18.82 -0.72 9.86
CA ALA A 6 18.00 -1.92 9.67
C ALA A 6 18.78 -3.25 9.69
N PRO A 7 19.97 -3.36 9.07
CA PRO A 7 20.76 -4.59 9.15
C PRO A 7 21.14 -5.04 10.57
N VAL A 8 21.21 -4.11 11.52
CA VAL A 8 21.60 -4.39 12.91
C VAL A 8 20.40 -4.84 13.72
N TRP A 9 19.26 -4.16 13.59
CA TRP A 9 18.08 -4.43 14.43
C TRP A 9 17.05 -5.37 13.81
N TYR A 10 17.12 -5.67 12.50
CA TYR A 10 16.12 -6.51 11.82
C TYR A 10 15.96 -7.89 12.47
N GLY A 11 17.06 -8.50 12.94
CA GLY A 11 17.01 -9.79 13.63
C GLY A 11 16.22 -9.78 14.95
N ALA A 12 16.01 -8.60 15.54
CA ALA A 12 15.20 -8.40 16.74
C ALA A 12 13.74 -8.01 16.43
N LEU A 13 13.35 -7.98 15.15
CA LEU A 13 12.01 -7.59 14.75
C LEU A 13 11.00 -8.70 15.12
N SER A 14 10.09 -8.37 16.03
CA SER A 14 8.94 -9.20 16.41
C SER A 14 7.66 -8.72 15.73
N GLY A 15 6.59 -9.52 15.83
CA GLY A 15 5.26 -9.12 15.37
C GLY A 15 4.79 -7.80 15.99
N ASP A 16 5.02 -7.60 17.28
CA ASP A 16 4.59 -6.40 18.02
C ASP A 16 5.32 -5.15 17.52
N ASN A 17 6.64 -5.22 17.36
CA ASN A 17 7.43 -4.08 16.90
C ASN A 17 7.18 -3.78 15.42
N ALA A 18 6.92 -4.80 14.60
CA ALA A 18 6.49 -4.63 13.22
C ALA A 18 5.13 -3.91 13.12
N LEU A 19 4.21 -4.12 14.07
CA LEU A 19 2.95 -3.37 14.12
C LEU A 19 3.18 -1.89 14.44
N LEU A 20 4.13 -1.55 15.32
CA LEU A 20 4.49 -0.16 15.61
C LEU A 20 5.06 0.55 14.38
N LEU A 21 5.97 -0.10 13.64
CA LEU A 21 6.49 0.41 12.37
C LEU A 21 5.37 0.67 11.37
N ARG A 22 4.45 -0.30 11.20
CA ARG A 22 3.31 -0.19 10.29
C ARG A 22 2.38 0.96 10.67
N ARG A 23 2.12 1.18 11.96
CA ARG A 23 1.29 2.31 12.44
C ARG A 23 1.92 3.64 12.05
N ALA A 24 3.22 3.81 12.26
CA ALA A 24 3.94 5.03 11.88
C ALA A 24 3.94 5.23 10.35
N GLN A 25 4.25 4.18 9.59
CA GLN A 25 4.26 4.23 8.13
C GLN A 25 2.89 4.57 7.55
N ARG A 26 1.81 3.99 8.11
CA ARG A 26 0.44 4.26 7.68
C ARG A 26 0.10 5.75 7.77
N VAL A 27 0.55 6.46 8.81
CA VAL A 27 0.29 7.91 8.94
C VAL A 27 0.86 8.68 7.75
N LEU A 28 2.05 8.29 7.29
CA LEU A 28 2.68 8.88 6.11
C LEU A 28 1.95 8.47 4.83
N ALA A 29 1.65 7.18 4.66
CA ALA A 29 0.98 6.66 3.49
C ALA A 29 -0.40 7.30 3.26
N VAL A 30 -1.21 7.44 4.31
CA VAL A 30 -2.51 8.13 4.27
C VAL A 30 -2.37 9.57 3.76
N ARG A 31 -1.32 10.28 4.16
CA ARG A 31 -1.05 11.65 3.67
C ARG A 31 -0.63 11.65 2.21
N VAL A 32 0.26 10.75 1.81
CA VAL A 32 0.73 10.60 0.41
C VAL A 32 -0.45 10.39 -0.53
N ILE A 33 -1.40 9.54 -0.13
CA ILE A 33 -2.57 9.22 -0.96
C ILE A 33 -3.73 10.19 -0.77
N ARG A 34 -3.64 11.17 0.15
CA ARG A 34 -4.77 12.06 0.51
C ARG A 34 -6.01 11.29 0.97
N GLY A 35 -5.80 10.19 1.70
CA GLY A 35 -6.85 9.28 2.16
C GLY A 35 -7.43 9.67 3.52
N TYR A 36 -8.58 9.10 3.86
CA TYR A 36 -9.16 9.25 5.21
C TYR A 36 -8.40 8.42 6.24
N ARG A 37 -8.50 8.84 7.51
CA ARG A 37 -7.87 8.12 8.65
C ARG A 37 -8.53 6.77 8.94
N THR A 38 -9.61 6.38 8.25
CA THR A 38 -10.24 5.06 8.35
C THR A 38 -9.66 4.04 7.37
N VAL A 39 -8.89 4.47 6.36
CA VAL A 39 -8.26 3.57 5.38
C VAL A 39 -7.32 2.61 6.12
N SER A 40 -7.44 1.30 5.87
CA SER A 40 -6.60 0.29 6.54
C SER A 40 -5.10 0.51 6.24
N ALA A 41 -4.22 -0.04 7.09
CA ALA A 41 -2.76 0.02 6.84
C ALA A 41 -2.42 -0.61 5.48
N GLU A 42 -2.90 -1.83 5.22
CA GLU A 42 -2.62 -2.55 3.97
C GLU A 42 -3.09 -1.77 2.73
N ALA A 43 -4.32 -1.22 2.76
CA ALA A 43 -4.83 -0.41 1.65
C ALA A 43 -4.03 0.89 1.47
N ALA A 44 -3.68 1.57 2.56
CA ALA A 44 -2.93 2.82 2.48
C ALA A 44 -1.53 2.62 1.90
N LEU A 45 -0.82 1.59 2.35
CA LEU A 45 0.52 1.23 1.86
C LEU A 45 0.48 0.79 0.39
N ALA A 46 -0.50 -0.04 0.02
CA ALA A 46 -0.69 -0.48 -1.36
C ALA A 46 -0.95 0.72 -2.29
N LEU A 47 -1.88 1.61 -1.94
CA LEU A 47 -2.16 2.82 -2.75
C LEU A 47 -0.95 3.75 -2.85
N ALA A 48 -0.20 3.91 -1.75
CA ALA A 48 1.01 4.71 -1.73
C ALA A 48 2.14 4.09 -2.56
N GLY A 49 2.05 2.80 -2.93
CA GLY A 49 3.16 2.07 -3.53
C GLY A 49 4.37 2.00 -2.58
N SER A 50 4.11 2.00 -1.26
CA SER A 50 5.17 1.95 -0.25
C SER A 50 5.15 0.58 0.39
N MET A 51 6.15 -0.24 0.09
CA MET A 51 6.31 -1.56 0.69
C MET A 51 6.37 -1.43 2.23
N PRO A 52 5.75 -2.34 3.00
CA PRO A 52 5.84 -2.34 4.45
C PRO A 52 7.29 -2.28 4.94
N TRP A 53 7.57 -1.41 5.91
CA TRP A 53 8.93 -1.18 6.39
C TRP A 53 9.61 -2.41 7.00
N ASP A 54 8.85 -3.40 7.47
CA ASP A 54 9.42 -4.68 7.90
C ASP A 54 10.03 -5.47 6.74
N LEU A 55 9.44 -5.36 5.53
CA LEU A 55 9.99 -5.96 4.32
C LEU A 55 11.13 -5.12 3.74
N ASP A 56 11.07 -3.79 3.79
CA ASP A 56 12.23 -2.95 3.41
C ASP A 56 13.43 -3.23 4.33
N ALA A 57 13.19 -3.37 5.64
CA ALA A 57 14.22 -3.72 6.61
C ALA A 57 14.82 -5.11 6.34
N LEU A 58 13.98 -6.08 5.94
CA LEU A 58 14.42 -7.40 5.49
C LEU A 58 15.38 -7.28 4.31
N VAL A 59 15.01 -6.53 3.26
CA VAL A 59 15.85 -6.33 2.08
C VAL A 59 17.21 -5.74 2.47
N LEU A 60 17.21 -4.68 3.29
CA LEU A 60 18.44 -4.03 3.75
C LEU A 60 19.34 -4.99 4.55
N ALA A 61 18.75 -5.77 5.46
CA ALA A 61 19.48 -6.74 6.27
C ALA A 61 20.05 -7.89 5.43
N ALA A 62 19.28 -8.38 4.46
CA ALA A 62 19.71 -9.45 3.56
C ALA A 62 20.87 -9.02 2.65
N VAL A 63 20.78 -7.83 2.02
CA VAL A 63 21.87 -7.28 1.20
C VAL A 63 23.13 -7.04 2.05
N TYR A 64 22.98 -6.56 3.28
CA TYR A 64 24.10 -6.38 4.20
C TYR A 64 24.78 -7.70 4.54
N LYS A 65 24.00 -8.73 4.90
CA LYS A 65 24.50 -10.07 5.20
C LYS A 65 25.23 -10.66 4.00
N TRP A 66 24.61 -10.64 2.81
CA TRP A 66 25.23 -11.13 1.59
C TRP A 66 26.56 -10.41 1.29
N ARG A 67 26.63 -9.09 1.42
CA ARG A 67 27.90 -8.35 1.29
C ARG A 67 28.95 -8.78 2.31
N GLY A 68 28.54 -9.09 3.54
CA GLY A 68 29.41 -9.62 4.59
C GLY A 68 29.97 -11.01 4.22
N ASP A 69 29.11 -11.89 3.72
CA ASP A 69 29.47 -13.25 3.29
C ASP A 69 30.42 -13.21 2.08
N GLN A 70 30.21 -12.31 1.13
CA GLN A 70 31.15 -12.12 0.01
C GLN A 70 32.53 -11.67 0.49
N ARG A 71 32.58 -10.74 1.46
CA ARG A 71 33.84 -10.25 2.04
C ARG A 71 34.59 -11.32 2.82
N SER A 72 33.89 -12.18 3.56
CA SER A 72 34.53 -13.27 4.30
C SER A 72 35.16 -14.31 3.36
N GLN A 73 34.66 -14.41 2.12
CA GLN A 73 35.24 -15.20 1.04
C GLN A 73 36.34 -14.46 0.26
N GLY A 74 36.77 -13.28 0.71
CA GLY A 74 37.78 -12.46 0.02
C GLY A 74 37.28 -11.76 -1.24
N GLN A 75 35.98 -11.78 -1.50
CA GLN A 75 35.37 -11.15 -2.67
C GLN A 75 34.90 -9.73 -2.35
N ARG A 76 34.97 -8.84 -3.34
CA ARG A 76 34.42 -7.49 -3.25
C ARG A 76 33.49 -7.26 -4.45
N PRO A 77 32.17 -7.50 -4.28
CA PRO A 77 31.23 -7.36 -5.37
C PRO A 77 31.24 -5.95 -5.95
N ALA A 78 31.22 -5.87 -7.27
CA ALA A 78 31.05 -4.63 -8.02
C ALA A 78 29.67 -4.01 -7.72
N PRO A 79 29.50 -2.69 -7.86
CA PRO A 79 28.22 -2.03 -7.61
C PRO A 79 27.04 -2.65 -8.37
N ARG A 80 27.26 -3.11 -9.61
CA ARG A 80 26.24 -3.77 -10.43
C ARG A 80 25.78 -5.12 -9.85
N GLU A 81 26.70 -5.89 -9.29
CA GLU A 81 26.39 -7.19 -8.67
C GLU A 81 25.58 -6.99 -7.40
N VAL A 82 25.92 -5.97 -6.61
CA VAL A 82 25.09 -5.62 -5.45
C VAL A 82 23.70 -5.20 -5.89
N GLU A 83 23.59 -4.35 -6.90
CA GLU A 83 22.27 -3.88 -7.34
C GLU A 83 21.42 -5.03 -7.89
N ALA A 84 22.02 -5.95 -8.66
CA ALA A 84 21.33 -7.15 -9.13
C ALA A 84 20.82 -8.01 -7.97
N GLU A 85 21.64 -8.21 -6.94
CA GLU A 85 21.24 -8.98 -5.75
C GLU A 85 20.17 -8.25 -4.93
N ARG A 86 20.28 -6.92 -4.80
CA ARG A 86 19.26 -6.09 -4.15
C ARG A 86 17.92 -6.24 -4.86
N LEU A 87 17.90 -6.12 -6.19
CA LEU A 87 16.68 -6.26 -6.99
C LEU A 87 16.07 -7.65 -6.84
N ARG A 88 16.88 -8.72 -6.83
CA ARG A 88 16.43 -10.09 -6.60
C ARG A 88 15.73 -10.24 -5.24
N ILE A 89 16.36 -9.73 -4.18
CA ILE A 89 15.80 -9.77 -2.81
C ILE A 89 14.54 -8.90 -2.71
N GLU A 90 14.50 -7.75 -3.38
CA GLU A 90 13.31 -6.89 -3.45
C GLU A 90 12.15 -7.59 -4.17
N GLU A 91 12.41 -8.34 -5.24
CA GLU A 91 11.39 -9.12 -5.92
C GLU A 91 10.76 -10.17 -5.02
N ASP A 92 11.58 -10.89 -4.25
CA ASP A 92 11.10 -11.82 -3.22
C ASP A 92 10.28 -11.11 -2.14
N ALA A 93 10.71 -9.93 -1.70
CA ALA A 93 9.99 -9.12 -0.72
C ALA A 93 8.64 -8.62 -1.25
N VAL A 94 8.57 -8.20 -2.51
CA VAL A 94 7.33 -7.80 -3.20
C VAL A 94 6.39 -8.99 -3.36
N ALA A 95 6.91 -10.19 -3.66
CA ALA A 95 6.09 -11.41 -3.72
C ALA A 95 5.43 -11.72 -2.36
N ARG A 96 6.21 -11.66 -1.26
CA ARG A 96 5.66 -11.79 0.10
C ARG A 96 4.64 -10.71 0.44
N TRP A 97 4.87 -9.48 -0.04
CA TRP A 97 3.90 -8.40 0.15
C TRP A 97 2.60 -8.68 -0.60
N ARG A 98 2.67 -9.15 -1.85
CA ARG A 98 1.49 -9.57 -2.62
C ARG A 98 0.66 -10.59 -1.86
N GLU A 99 1.30 -11.61 -1.29
CA GLU A 99 0.60 -12.61 -0.48
C GLU A 99 -0.12 -11.99 0.73
N ARG A 100 0.50 -11.03 1.42
CA ARG A 100 -0.16 -10.29 2.52
C ARG A 100 -1.38 -9.51 2.04
N LEU A 101 -1.30 -8.88 0.86
CA LEU A 101 -2.42 -8.12 0.29
C LEU A 101 -3.58 -9.03 -0.11
N VAL A 102 -3.29 -10.19 -0.73
CA VAL A 102 -4.30 -11.19 -1.12
C VAL A 102 -5.02 -11.74 0.10
N ASN A 103 -4.30 -11.99 1.19
CA ASN A 103 -4.86 -12.53 2.43
C ASN A 103 -5.42 -11.46 3.38
N SER A 104 -5.38 -10.17 3.00
CA SER A 104 -5.87 -9.09 3.86
C SER A 104 -7.39 -9.12 3.99
N THR A 105 -7.88 -9.13 5.23
CA THR A 105 -9.33 -8.99 5.52
C THR A 105 -9.80 -7.53 5.47
N ALA A 106 -8.88 -6.57 5.55
CA ALA A 106 -9.17 -5.13 5.56
C ALA A 106 -8.81 -4.48 4.22
N GLY A 107 -9.67 -3.56 3.75
CA GLY A 107 -9.41 -2.82 2.51
C GLY A 107 -9.46 -3.69 1.25
N ARG A 108 -10.28 -4.75 1.25
CA ARG A 108 -10.35 -5.78 0.18
C ARG A 108 -10.50 -5.22 -1.24
N ARG A 109 -11.25 -4.14 -1.44
CA ARG A 109 -11.36 -3.46 -2.75
C ARG A 109 -9.98 -3.02 -3.24
N THR A 110 -9.26 -2.30 -2.40
CA THR A 110 -7.93 -1.77 -2.71
C THR A 110 -6.91 -2.90 -2.87
N THR A 111 -6.85 -3.81 -1.91
CA THR A 111 -5.83 -4.87 -1.93
C THR A 111 -6.08 -5.84 -3.08
N GLY A 112 -7.34 -6.18 -3.38
CA GLY A 112 -7.71 -7.00 -4.52
C GLY A 112 -7.46 -6.33 -5.88
N ALA A 113 -7.58 -5.01 -5.97
CA ALA A 113 -7.28 -4.26 -7.20
C ALA A 113 -5.76 -4.12 -7.45
N ILE A 114 -4.97 -3.96 -6.39
CA ILE A 114 -3.52 -3.68 -6.50
C ILE A 114 -2.68 -4.96 -6.49
N ALA A 115 -3.04 -5.98 -5.71
CA ALA A 115 -2.20 -7.18 -5.58
C ALA A 115 -1.84 -7.85 -6.92
N PRO A 116 -2.76 -7.98 -7.91
CA PRO A 116 -2.45 -8.57 -9.21
C PRO A 116 -1.38 -7.79 -9.99
N THR A 117 -1.35 -6.46 -9.83
CA THR A 117 -0.46 -5.54 -10.56
C THR A 117 0.58 -4.90 -9.64
N LEU A 118 0.85 -5.52 -8.49
CA LEU A 118 1.63 -4.89 -7.42
C LEU A 118 3.01 -4.48 -7.94
N SER A 119 3.71 -5.38 -8.64
CA SER A 119 5.05 -5.16 -9.15
C SER A 119 5.15 -3.95 -10.08
N GLU A 120 4.19 -3.80 -11.01
CA GLU A 120 4.09 -2.63 -11.89
C GLU A 120 3.70 -1.38 -11.11
N TRP A 121 2.78 -1.53 -10.14
CA TRP A 121 2.28 -0.45 -9.32
C TRP A 121 3.36 0.18 -8.43
N VAL A 122 4.27 -0.61 -7.84
CA VAL A 122 5.37 -0.07 -7.02
C VAL A 122 6.44 0.62 -7.88
N ARG A 123 6.64 0.14 -9.11
CA ARG A 123 7.70 0.62 -10.02
C ARG A 123 7.27 1.80 -10.90
N ARG A 124 6.00 2.19 -10.87
CA ARG A 124 5.47 3.28 -11.70
C ARG A 124 6.19 4.60 -11.42
N GLN A 125 6.58 5.30 -12.49
CA GLN A 125 7.26 6.59 -12.38
C GLN A 125 6.29 7.78 -12.24
N HIS A 126 5.03 7.58 -12.63
CA HIS A 126 3.99 8.63 -12.66
C HIS A 126 2.65 8.12 -12.09
N GLY A 127 1.65 9.00 -12.06
CA GLY A 127 0.28 8.66 -11.61
C GLY A 127 0.02 8.95 -10.13
N ARG A 128 0.54 10.06 -9.59
CA ARG A 128 0.20 10.49 -8.22
C ARG A 128 -1.33 10.46 -8.03
N LEU A 129 -1.79 9.82 -6.97
CA LEU A 129 -3.22 9.69 -6.74
C LEU A 129 -3.81 11.06 -6.40
N THR A 130 -4.87 11.44 -7.12
CA THR A 130 -5.70 12.56 -6.74
C THR A 130 -6.54 12.17 -5.53
N PHE A 131 -7.09 13.17 -4.82
CA PHE A 131 -7.99 12.91 -3.70
C PHE A 131 -9.17 12.01 -4.11
N ARG A 132 -9.77 12.28 -5.27
CA ARG A 132 -10.92 11.54 -5.81
C ARG A 132 -10.53 10.11 -6.23
N ALA A 133 -9.40 9.94 -6.91
CA ALA A 133 -8.89 8.62 -7.28
C ALA A 133 -8.66 7.74 -6.03
N THR A 134 -8.07 8.30 -4.97
CA THR A 134 -7.92 7.57 -3.71
C THR A 134 -9.26 7.18 -3.09
N GLN A 135 -10.24 8.08 -3.08
CA GLN A 135 -11.58 7.77 -2.56
C GLN A 135 -12.20 6.59 -3.30
N VAL A 136 -12.17 6.64 -4.62
CA VAL A 136 -12.69 5.58 -5.50
C VAL A 136 -11.98 4.23 -5.26
N LEU A 137 -10.65 4.23 -5.20
CA LEU A 137 -9.86 3.02 -5.05
C LEU A 137 -9.95 2.41 -3.64
N SER A 138 -10.29 3.24 -2.65
CA SER A 138 -10.40 2.83 -1.25
C SER A 138 -11.84 2.63 -0.78
N ASP A 139 -12.84 2.89 -1.63
CA ASP A 139 -14.26 2.91 -1.28
C ASP A 139 -14.56 3.82 -0.07
N HIS A 140 -13.86 4.94 0.01
CA HIS A 140 -13.98 5.90 1.11
C HIS A 140 -14.40 7.28 0.61
N GLY A 141 -14.82 8.13 1.54
CA GLY A 141 -14.92 9.56 1.33
C GLY A 141 -16.34 10.05 1.13
N CYS A 142 -16.67 10.46 -0.09
CA CYS A 142 -17.91 11.18 -0.41
C CYS A 142 -19.06 10.27 -0.86
N PHE A 143 -18.89 8.95 -0.84
CA PHE A 143 -19.92 8.02 -1.26
C PHE A 143 -20.97 7.85 -0.17
N GLY A 144 -22.24 7.99 -0.52
CA GLY A 144 -23.38 7.89 0.42
C GLY A 144 -23.35 6.61 1.25
N ALA A 145 -22.98 5.45 0.67
CA ALA A 145 -22.87 4.20 1.42
C ALA A 145 -21.80 4.25 2.52
N TYR A 146 -20.68 4.94 2.28
CA TYR A 146 -19.65 5.13 3.30
C TYR A 146 -20.10 6.17 4.34
N LEU A 147 -20.68 7.30 3.90
CA LEU A 147 -21.14 8.37 4.79
C LEU A 147 -22.26 7.90 5.73
N ALA A 148 -23.21 7.10 5.24
CA ALA A 148 -24.23 6.46 6.04
C ALA A 148 -23.63 5.47 7.07
N MET A 149 -22.67 4.65 6.64
CA MET A 149 -21.99 3.70 7.53
C MET A 149 -21.30 4.39 8.72
N ILE A 150 -20.74 5.58 8.52
CA ILE A 150 -20.09 6.36 9.60
C ILE A 150 -21.05 7.35 10.29
N GLY A 151 -22.35 7.28 10.01
CA GLY A 151 -23.38 8.13 10.63
C GLY A 151 -23.30 9.61 10.26
N ARG A 152 -22.71 9.94 9.11
CA ARG A 152 -22.63 11.32 8.59
C ARG A 152 -23.79 11.68 7.68
N GLU A 153 -24.45 10.68 7.10
CA GLU A 153 -25.66 10.85 6.28
C GLU A 153 -26.76 9.87 6.72
N PRO A 154 -28.03 10.26 6.55
CA PRO A 154 -29.16 9.42 6.95
C PRO A 154 -29.43 8.27 5.97
N THR A 155 -28.98 8.38 4.72
CA THR A 155 -29.22 7.39 3.66
C THR A 155 -27.93 7.07 2.92
N ALA A 156 -27.89 5.90 2.30
CA ALA A 156 -26.78 5.48 1.44
C ALA A 156 -26.99 5.87 -0.03
N GLU A 157 -28.04 6.62 -0.35
CA GLU A 157 -28.47 6.90 -1.73
C GLU A 157 -27.45 7.73 -2.51
N CYS A 158 -27.44 7.56 -3.84
CA CYS A 158 -26.56 8.33 -4.70
C CYS A 158 -27.06 9.75 -4.89
N HIS A 159 -26.26 10.71 -4.43
CA HIS A 159 -26.47 12.16 -4.59
C HIS A 159 -26.49 12.66 -6.04
N HIS A 160 -26.03 11.84 -6.99
CA HIS A 160 -25.88 12.25 -8.38
C HIS A 160 -26.98 11.73 -9.29
N CYS A 161 -27.36 10.47 -9.13
CA CYS A 161 -28.39 9.88 -9.99
C CYS A 161 -29.74 9.77 -9.30
N HIS A 162 -29.80 9.79 -7.96
CA HIS A 162 -31.02 9.54 -7.16
C HIS A 162 -31.81 8.29 -7.58
N ARG A 163 -31.16 7.37 -8.29
CA ARG A 163 -31.74 6.11 -8.81
C ARG A 163 -31.09 4.88 -8.18
N CYS A 164 -30.00 5.07 -7.44
CA CYS A 164 -29.32 4.01 -6.72
C CYS A 164 -29.49 4.27 -5.22
N ASP A 165 -29.99 3.25 -4.55
CA ASP A 165 -30.19 3.17 -3.10
C ASP A 165 -28.86 3.06 -2.32
N ARG A 166 -27.77 2.73 -3.02
CA ARG A 166 -26.45 2.53 -2.43
C ARG A 166 -25.31 3.07 -3.29
N ASP A 167 -24.93 4.30 -3.00
CA ASP A 167 -23.80 5.00 -3.57
C ASP A 167 -22.48 4.41 -3.08
N THR A 168 -21.88 3.58 -3.90
CA THR A 168 -20.55 3.00 -3.68
C THR A 168 -19.59 3.56 -4.71
N ALA A 169 -18.28 3.48 -4.45
CA ALA A 169 -17.29 3.82 -5.47
C ALA A 169 -17.49 3.02 -6.77
N GLN A 170 -17.98 1.77 -6.67
CA GLN A 170 -18.28 0.94 -7.84
C GLN A 170 -19.45 1.50 -8.65
N HIS A 171 -20.51 1.95 -7.98
CA HIS A 171 -21.65 2.59 -8.64
C HIS A 171 -21.18 3.84 -9.40
N THR A 172 -20.46 4.74 -8.74
CA THR A 172 -19.93 5.97 -9.36
C THR A 172 -19.07 5.64 -10.58
N LEU A 173 -18.19 4.63 -10.48
CA LEU A 173 -17.30 4.24 -11.58
C LEU A 173 -17.99 3.59 -12.78
N ALA A 174 -18.98 2.74 -12.56
CA ALA A 174 -19.42 1.78 -13.58
C ALA A 174 -20.90 1.87 -13.96
N SER A 175 -21.73 2.60 -13.20
CA SER A 175 -23.20 2.52 -13.35
C SER A 175 -23.92 3.86 -13.20
N CYS A 176 -23.27 4.85 -12.62
CA CYS A 176 -23.86 6.15 -12.37
C CYS A 176 -23.86 7.04 -13.63
N LEU A 177 -25.02 7.16 -14.27
CA LEU A 177 -25.19 8.02 -15.45
C LEU A 177 -25.18 9.53 -15.13
N GLY A 178 -25.16 9.93 -13.85
CA GLY A 178 -25.23 11.33 -13.39
C GLY A 178 -23.90 11.95 -12.96
N CYS A 179 -22.81 11.19 -12.93
CA CYS A 179 -21.55 11.61 -12.29
C CYS A 179 -20.33 11.59 -13.23
N TRP A 180 -20.55 11.67 -14.55
CA TRP A 180 -19.50 11.71 -15.59
C TRP A 180 -18.44 12.81 -15.39
N TRP A 181 -18.71 13.85 -14.59
CA TRP A 181 -17.81 14.97 -14.27
C TRP A 181 -17.02 14.82 -12.95
N ILE A 182 -17.25 13.74 -12.20
CA ILE A 182 -16.71 13.57 -10.84
C ILE A 182 -15.41 12.76 -10.81
N ILE A 183 -15.23 11.86 -11.78
CA ILE A 183 -14.03 11.04 -11.94
C ILE A 183 -13.03 11.77 -12.84
#